data_AF-A0A7J5C419-F1
#
_entry.id   AF-A0A7J5C419-F1
#
_cell.length_a   1.000
_cell.length_b   1.000
_cell.length_c   1.000
_cell.angle_alpha   90.00
_cell.angle_beta   90.00
_cell.angle_gamma   90.00
#
_symmetry.space_group_name_H-M   'P 1'
#
loop_
_entity.id
_entity.type
_entity.pdbx_description
1 polymer ?
#
loop_
_entity_poly.entity_id
_entity_poly.type
_entity_poly.pdbx_seq_one_letter_code
_entity_poly.pdbx_strand_id
1 'polypeptide(L)'
;MPSSSLVSKSGLVVGALVLLIAGIVLASVFAIGALRDLGTSTGAGDTLDNATRVGVLDGYDADQLENARTIMRVATESGLDERAQIVGVMTAMGESSLRNIGYGDWESSGVRNPDGSATSSLGLFQQQDWWGSEEERLDPATAAKRFFEVLTEVDGWEDMRPTLAANAVQGNDDPHHYEPYERGATELVQALRTVA
;
A
#
# COMPACT_ATOMS: atom_id res chain seq x y z
N MET A 1 2.32 62.90 -24.87
CA MET A 1 3.27 61.88 -25.38
C MET A 1 4.64 62.18 -24.77
N PRO A 2 5.49 61.20 -24.42
CA PRO A 2 5.30 59.73 -24.29
C PRO A 2 4.93 59.34 -22.81
N SER A 3 4.50 58.14 -22.41
CA SER A 3 5.21 56.83 -22.23
C SER A 3 6.57 56.94 -21.51
N SER A 4 6.97 56.06 -20.59
CA SER A 4 6.44 54.77 -20.05
C SER A 4 6.83 54.64 -18.55
N SER A 5 6.60 53.58 -17.77
CA SER A 5 6.22 52.17 -18.02
C SER A 5 5.47 51.54 -16.81
N LEU A 6 5.38 50.21 -16.75
CA LEU A 6 4.87 49.40 -15.63
C LEU A 6 5.96 48.43 -15.13
N VAL A 7 6.02 48.18 -13.82
CA VAL A 7 6.62 46.96 -13.25
C VAL A 7 5.69 46.41 -12.17
N SER A 8 5.28 45.16 -12.32
CA SER A 8 4.44 44.44 -11.36
C SER A 8 5.28 43.72 -10.31
N LYS A 9 4.82 43.72 -9.05
CA LYS A 9 5.16 42.72 -8.02
C LYS A 9 3.94 42.47 -7.11
N SER A 10 3.11 41.51 -7.48
CA SER A 10 2.12 40.91 -6.58
C SER A 10 2.82 39.91 -5.65
N GLY A 11 2.63 40.03 -4.34
CA GLY A 11 3.30 39.15 -3.38
C GLY A 11 2.95 39.39 -1.92
N LEU A 12 1.72 39.07 -1.52
CA LEU A 12 1.34 38.79 -0.13
C LEU A 12 -0.02 38.05 -0.07
N VAL A 13 -0.35 37.50 1.10
CA VAL A 13 -1.64 36.90 1.49
C VAL A 13 -1.95 35.49 0.96
N VAL A 14 -1.27 34.47 1.51
CA VAL A 14 -1.80 33.09 1.59
C VAL A 14 -1.62 32.50 3.01
N GLY A 15 -0.53 32.84 3.71
CA GLY A 15 -0.15 32.22 5.00
C GLY A 15 -1.01 32.52 6.25
N ALA A 16 -2.24 33.04 6.12
CA ALA A 16 -3.07 33.45 7.26
C ALA A 16 -4.50 32.87 7.30
N LEU A 17 -4.93 32.12 6.28
CA LEU A 17 -6.29 31.54 6.23
C LEU A 17 -6.36 30.05 6.64
N VAL A 18 -5.21 29.36 6.67
CA VAL A 18 -5.13 27.90 6.92
C VAL A 18 -5.40 27.52 8.39
N LEU A 19 -5.15 28.42 9.35
CA LEU A 19 -5.22 28.11 10.79
C LEU A 19 -6.57 28.37 11.46
N LEU A 20 -7.61 28.83 10.74
CA LEU A 20 -8.93 29.11 11.35
C LEU A 20 -10.01 28.06 11.04
N ILE A 21 -9.79 27.15 10.09
CA ILE A 21 -10.79 26.12 9.71
C ILE A 21 -10.63 24.83 10.53
N ALA A 22 -9.41 24.53 11.01
CA ALA A 22 -9.11 23.35 11.81
C ALA A 22 -9.85 23.29 13.18
N GLY A 23 -10.35 24.41 13.69
CA GLY A 23 -10.92 24.49 15.04
C GLY A 23 -12.40 24.09 15.20
N ILE A 24 -13.19 24.03 14.11
CA ILE A 24 -14.65 23.86 14.20
C ILE A 24 -15.13 22.49 13.70
N VAL A 25 -14.43 21.87 12.75
CA VAL A 25 -14.81 20.55 12.20
C VAL A 25 -14.63 19.43 13.23
N LEU A 26 -13.57 19.50 14.06
CA LEU A 26 -13.23 18.48 15.08
C LEU A 26 -14.31 18.32 16.18
N ALA A 27 -15.16 19.31 16.41
CA ALA A 27 -16.26 19.23 17.37
C ALA A 27 -17.53 18.56 16.81
N SER A 28 -17.65 18.38 15.49
CA SER A 28 -18.84 17.81 14.84
C SER A 28 -18.74 16.30 14.60
N VAL A 29 -17.52 15.76 14.47
CA VAL A 29 -17.30 14.33 14.14
C VAL A 29 -17.50 13.43 15.37
N PHE A 30 -17.12 13.89 16.56
CA PHE A 30 -17.18 13.08 17.79
C PHE A 30 -18.60 12.68 18.25
N ALA A 31 -19.64 13.40 17.81
CA ALA A 31 -21.03 13.12 18.19
C ALA A 31 -21.72 12.05 17.31
N ILE A 32 -21.15 11.67 16.17
CA ILE A 32 -21.76 10.75 15.20
C ILE A 32 -21.24 9.31 15.35
N GLY A 33 -20.06 9.12 15.97
CA GLY A 33 -19.46 7.79 16.18
C GLY A 33 -20.22 6.87 17.14
N ALA A 34 -20.99 7.41 18.10
CA ALA A 34 -21.56 6.66 19.21
C ALA A 34 -22.88 5.92 18.91
N LEU A 35 -23.31 5.83 17.64
CA LEU A 35 -24.64 5.31 17.25
C LEU A 35 -24.60 4.26 16.11
N ARG A 36 -23.42 3.72 15.78
CA ARG A 36 -23.28 2.66 14.76
C ARG A 36 -23.15 1.23 15.30
N ASP A 37 -23.06 1.05 16.62
CA ASP A 37 -22.79 -0.25 17.25
C ASP A 37 -24.06 -1.07 17.60
N LEU A 38 -25.08 -0.97 16.75
CA LEU A 38 -26.29 -1.80 16.78
C LEU A 38 -26.63 -2.33 15.38
N GLY A 39 -25.60 -2.76 14.66
CA GLY A 39 -25.73 -3.59 13.48
C GLY A 39 -25.53 -5.06 13.84
N THR A 40 -26.59 -5.87 13.84
CA THR A 40 -26.46 -7.33 13.86
C THR A 40 -25.65 -7.78 12.65
N SER A 41 -24.44 -8.25 12.88
CA SER A 41 -23.49 -8.74 11.86
C SER A 41 -23.92 -10.09 11.30
N THR A 42 -25.04 -10.11 10.57
CA THR A 42 -25.35 -11.20 9.63
C THR A 42 -24.36 -11.08 8.48
N GLY A 43 -23.33 -11.92 8.48
CA GLY A 43 -22.20 -11.84 7.55
C GLY A 43 -22.63 -11.90 6.08
N ALA A 44 -22.61 -10.73 5.42
CA ALA A 44 -22.74 -10.61 3.97
C ALA A 44 -21.34 -10.36 3.39
N GLY A 45 -20.60 -11.43 3.10
CA GLY A 45 -19.22 -11.29 2.61
C GLY A 45 -18.42 -12.59 2.38
N ASP A 46 -18.82 -13.74 2.92
CA ASP A 46 -18.11 -15.01 2.70
C ASP A 46 -18.99 -16.09 2.08
N THR A 47 -18.79 -16.34 0.79
CA THR A 47 -19.27 -17.54 0.09
C THR A 47 -18.23 -18.08 -0.89
N LEU A 48 -16.94 -18.01 -0.54
CA LEU A 48 -16.02 -19.01 -1.10
C LEU A 48 -16.41 -20.34 -0.47
N ASP A 49 -16.93 -21.27 -1.28
CA ASP A 49 -17.20 -22.62 -0.77
C ASP A 49 -15.88 -23.24 -0.28
N ASN A 50 -15.99 -24.17 0.67
CA ASN A 50 -14.80 -24.65 1.35
C ASN A 50 -13.82 -25.41 0.43
N ALA A 51 -14.30 -25.97 -0.67
CA ALA A 51 -13.44 -26.63 -1.66
C ALA A 51 -12.66 -25.59 -2.48
N THR A 52 -13.32 -24.50 -2.88
CA THR A 52 -12.71 -23.38 -3.61
C THR A 52 -11.67 -22.67 -2.73
N ARG A 53 -11.99 -22.41 -1.46
CA ARG A 53 -11.05 -21.84 -0.48
C ARG A 53 -9.79 -22.70 -0.34
N VAL A 54 -9.95 -24.01 -0.13
CA VAL A 54 -8.81 -24.94 -0.04
C VAL A 54 -8.00 -24.93 -1.35
N GLY A 55 -8.67 -24.97 -2.50
CA GLY A 55 -8.00 -24.91 -3.81
C GLY A 55 -7.21 -23.62 -4.08
N VAL A 56 -7.61 -22.47 -3.52
CA VAL A 56 -6.81 -21.23 -3.55
C VAL A 56 -5.59 -21.36 -2.66
N LEU A 57 -5.76 -21.84 -1.42
CA LEU A 57 -4.67 -21.95 -0.45
C LEU A 57 -3.62 -23.00 -0.84
N ASP A 58 -4.04 -24.12 -1.44
CA ASP A 58 -3.16 -25.17 -1.98
C ASP A 58 -2.24 -24.67 -3.12
N GLY A 59 -2.53 -23.50 -3.70
CA GLY A 59 -1.69 -22.84 -4.69
C GLY A 59 -0.44 -22.13 -4.14
N TYR A 60 -0.30 -22.04 -2.81
CA TYR A 60 0.77 -21.33 -2.12
C TYR A 60 1.42 -22.22 -1.05
N ASP A 61 2.73 -22.08 -0.84
CA ASP A 61 3.40 -22.76 0.28
C ASP A 61 3.19 -22.03 1.62
N ALA A 62 3.60 -22.68 2.72
CA ALA A 62 3.41 -22.17 4.07
C ALA A 62 4.05 -20.79 4.30
N ASP A 63 5.21 -20.52 3.70
CA ASP A 63 5.93 -19.25 3.85
C ASP A 63 5.21 -18.13 3.08
N GLN A 64 4.76 -18.41 1.85
CA GLN A 64 3.96 -17.48 1.06
C GLN A 64 2.65 -17.12 1.78
N LEU A 65 1.96 -18.11 2.36
CA LEU A 65 0.74 -17.90 3.12
C LEU A 65 0.99 -17.08 4.40
N GLU A 66 2.11 -17.29 5.11
CA GLU A 66 2.42 -16.52 6.31
C GLU A 66 2.89 -15.09 6.03
N ASN A 67 3.60 -14.88 4.92
CA ASN A 67 3.92 -13.54 4.42
C ASN A 67 2.65 -12.78 4.03
N ALA A 68 1.71 -13.41 3.33
CA ALA A 68 0.40 -12.82 3.03
C ALA A 68 -0.39 -12.47 4.29
N ARG A 69 -0.49 -13.38 5.27
CA ARG A 69 -1.11 -13.09 6.58
C ARG A 69 -0.42 -11.94 7.31
N THR A 70 0.90 -11.85 7.23
CA THR A 70 1.66 -10.76 7.86
C THR A 70 1.34 -9.41 7.23
N ILE A 71 1.30 -9.31 5.89
CA ILE A 71 0.87 -8.10 5.17
C ILE A 71 -0.57 -7.72 5.59
N MET A 72 -1.49 -8.69 5.61
CA MET A 72 -2.89 -8.46 5.98
C MET A 72 -3.06 -7.99 7.43
N ARG A 73 -2.28 -8.57 8.35
CA ARG A 73 -2.24 -8.21 9.77
C ARG A 73 -1.74 -6.78 9.95
N VAL A 74 -0.62 -6.41 9.33
CA VAL A 74 -0.04 -5.06 9.43
C VAL A 74 -0.97 -3.99 8.84
N ALA A 75 -1.66 -4.27 7.73
CA ALA A 75 -2.69 -3.37 7.21
C ALA A 75 -3.81 -3.13 8.24
N THR A 76 -4.30 -4.21 8.86
CA THR A 76 -5.36 -4.15 9.89
C THR A 76 -4.90 -3.39 11.14
N GLU A 77 -3.68 -3.64 11.61
CA GLU A 77 -3.05 -2.93 12.75
C GLU A 77 -2.81 -1.44 12.44
N SER A 78 -2.63 -1.10 11.17
CA SER A 78 -2.53 0.29 10.67
C SER A 78 -3.89 0.96 10.46
N GLY A 79 -5.00 0.28 10.78
CA GLY A 79 -6.36 0.80 10.61
C GLY A 79 -6.87 0.77 9.17
N LEU A 80 -6.20 0.05 8.27
CA LEU A 80 -6.55 -0.06 6.86
C LEU A 80 -7.47 -1.26 6.59
N ASP A 81 -8.21 -1.16 5.47
CA ASP A 81 -9.29 -2.08 5.13
C ASP A 81 -8.85 -3.26 4.23
N GLU A 82 -9.81 -4.04 3.75
CA GLU A 82 -9.56 -5.17 2.82
C GLU A 82 -8.90 -4.71 1.52
N ARG A 83 -9.19 -3.49 1.05
CA ARG A 83 -8.62 -2.97 -0.18
C ARG A 83 -7.12 -2.72 -0.03
N ALA A 84 -6.67 -2.13 1.08
CA ALA A 84 -5.25 -2.02 1.38
C ALA A 84 -4.57 -3.40 1.46
N GLN A 85 -5.22 -4.39 2.08
CA GLN A 85 -4.72 -5.76 2.15
C GLN A 85 -4.49 -6.34 0.74
N ILE A 86 -5.44 -6.17 -0.17
CA ILE A 86 -5.33 -6.61 -1.57
C ILE A 86 -4.17 -5.88 -2.26
N VAL A 87 -4.06 -4.56 -2.11
CA VAL A 87 -2.96 -3.77 -2.71
C VAL A 87 -1.60 -4.27 -2.23
N GLY A 88 -1.38 -4.43 -0.91
CA GLY A 88 -0.11 -4.90 -0.36
C GLY A 88 0.23 -6.34 -0.77
N VAL A 89 -0.74 -7.26 -0.74
CA VAL A 89 -0.53 -8.66 -1.16
C VAL A 89 -0.25 -8.75 -2.67
N MET A 90 -0.94 -7.97 -3.49
CA MET A 90 -0.72 -7.88 -4.93
C MET A 90 0.68 -7.32 -5.26
N THR A 91 1.14 -6.27 -4.58
CA THR A 91 2.50 -5.77 -4.74
C THR A 91 3.52 -6.85 -4.42
N ALA A 92 3.43 -7.50 -3.25
CA ALA A 92 4.37 -8.53 -2.85
C ALA A 92 4.31 -9.80 -3.73
N MET A 93 3.18 -10.10 -4.38
CA MET A 93 3.11 -11.10 -5.44
C MET A 93 3.93 -10.70 -6.68
N GLY A 94 3.84 -9.45 -7.12
CA GLY A 94 4.61 -8.92 -8.25
C GLY A 94 6.10 -8.86 -7.99
N GLU A 95 6.49 -8.27 -6.86
CA GLU A 95 7.90 -8.03 -6.50
C GLU A 95 8.67 -9.31 -6.16
N SER A 96 8.04 -10.27 -5.46
CA SER A 96 8.76 -11.42 -4.89
C SER A 96 8.00 -12.75 -4.90
N SER A 97 6.82 -12.80 -5.53
CA SER A 97 5.91 -13.95 -5.41
C SER A 97 5.59 -14.33 -3.96
N LEU A 98 5.42 -13.33 -3.08
CA LEU A 98 5.22 -13.47 -1.62
C LEU A 98 6.38 -14.15 -0.88
N ARG A 99 7.62 -14.02 -1.37
CA ARG A 99 8.82 -14.61 -0.74
C ARG A 99 9.72 -13.51 -0.18
N ASN A 100 10.10 -13.64 1.08
CA ASN A 100 11.02 -12.70 1.69
C ASN A 100 12.47 -13.01 1.26
N ILE A 101 12.92 -12.44 0.14
CA ILE A 101 14.20 -12.80 -0.51
C ILE A 101 15.35 -11.85 -0.16
N GLY A 102 16.52 -12.43 0.08
CA GLY A 102 17.77 -11.74 0.43
C GLY A 102 18.61 -11.28 -0.78
N TYR A 103 17.97 -10.99 -1.92
CA TYR A 103 18.62 -10.57 -3.16
C TYR A 103 17.63 -9.80 -4.04
N GLY A 104 18.16 -9.02 -4.99
CA GLY A 104 17.37 -8.32 -6.01
C GLY A 104 18.06 -8.33 -7.38
N ASP A 105 17.78 -7.31 -8.19
CA ASP A 105 18.26 -7.24 -9.59
C ASP A 105 19.78 -7.12 -9.72
N TRP A 106 20.48 -6.56 -8.73
CA TRP A 106 21.95 -6.44 -8.75
C TRP A 106 22.60 -7.82 -8.63
N GLU A 107 22.22 -8.61 -7.63
CA GLU A 107 22.73 -9.98 -7.46
C GLU A 107 22.31 -10.91 -8.61
N SER A 108 21.11 -10.70 -9.14
CA SER A 108 20.50 -11.58 -10.16
C SER A 108 20.96 -11.26 -11.59
N SER A 109 21.19 -9.98 -11.91
CA SER A 109 21.39 -9.51 -13.28
C SER A 109 22.36 -8.32 -13.44
N GLY A 110 22.85 -7.74 -12.34
CA GLY A 110 23.79 -6.63 -12.36
C GLY A 110 23.18 -5.25 -12.70
N VAL A 111 21.87 -5.09 -12.56
CA VAL A 111 21.17 -3.81 -12.78
C VAL A 111 21.67 -2.74 -11.80
N ARG A 112 21.74 -1.51 -12.29
CA ARG A 112 22.22 -0.34 -11.55
C ARG A 112 21.16 0.74 -11.50
N ASN A 113 21.18 1.51 -10.43
CA ASN A 113 20.41 2.74 -10.32
C ASN A 113 20.88 3.77 -11.39
N PRO A 114 20.08 4.80 -11.71
CA PRO A 114 20.45 5.82 -12.70
C PRO A 114 21.74 6.60 -12.41
N ASP A 115 22.19 6.63 -11.15
CA ASP A 115 23.47 7.23 -10.73
C ASP A 115 24.69 6.30 -10.91
N GLY A 116 24.45 5.04 -11.31
CA GLY A 116 25.46 4.01 -11.48
C GLY A 116 25.75 3.17 -10.24
N SER A 117 25.11 3.43 -9.10
CA SER A 117 25.19 2.55 -7.92
C SER A 117 24.53 1.19 -8.18
N ALA A 118 24.89 0.17 -7.40
CA ALA A 118 24.20 -1.12 -7.43
C ALA A 118 22.77 -0.96 -6.90
N THR A 119 21.78 -1.63 -7.49
CA THR A 119 20.48 -1.77 -6.82
C THR A 119 20.66 -2.58 -5.53
N SER A 120 19.79 -2.31 -4.56
CA SER A 120 19.86 -2.85 -3.20
C SER A 120 18.56 -3.50 -2.76
N SER A 121 17.65 -3.77 -3.69
CA SER A 121 16.31 -4.31 -3.48
C SER A 121 16.31 -5.61 -2.69
N LEU A 122 15.53 -5.66 -1.61
CA LEU A 122 15.39 -6.83 -0.73
C LEU A 122 13.94 -7.04 -0.28
N GLY A 123 13.67 -8.25 0.19
CA GLY A 123 12.46 -8.61 0.92
C GLY A 123 11.19 -8.70 0.05
N LEU A 124 10.04 -8.72 0.72
CA LEU A 124 8.73 -8.95 0.11
C LEU A 124 8.34 -7.94 -0.96
N PHE A 125 8.77 -6.69 -0.81
CA PHE A 125 8.42 -5.54 -1.65
C PHE A 125 9.61 -5.05 -2.50
N GLN A 126 10.71 -5.81 -2.56
CA GLN A 126 11.95 -5.44 -3.27
C GLN A 126 12.44 -4.01 -2.95
N GLN A 127 12.29 -3.61 -1.69
CA GLN A 127 12.60 -2.28 -1.19
C GLN A 127 14.10 -2.01 -1.24
N GLN A 128 14.47 -0.85 -1.78
CA GLN A 128 15.84 -0.32 -1.83
C GLN A 128 16.25 0.26 -0.47
N ASP A 129 17.55 0.50 -0.26
CA ASP A 129 18.14 0.99 1.00
C ASP A 129 17.51 2.29 1.56
N TRP A 130 16.98 3.17 0.72
CA TRP A 130 16.28 4.38 1.16
C TRP A 130 14.93 4.11 1.89
N TRP A 131 14.42 2.89 1.84
CA TRP A 131 13.25 2.45 2.63
C TRP A 131 13.60 2.05 4.07
N GLY A 132 14.88 1.75 4.36
CA GLY A 132 15.33 1.30 5.67
C GLY A 132 16.58 0.43 5.63
N SER A 133 17.06 0.06 6.81
CA SER A 133 18.18 -0.88 6.96
C SER A 133 17.89 -2.26 6.32
N GLU A 134 18.94 -3.04 6.07
CA GLU A 134 18.81 -4.42 5.58
C GLU A 134 17.91 -5.28 6.48
N GLU A 135 18.04 -5.12 7.80
CA GLU A 135 17.21 -5.82 8.80
C GLU A 135 15.73 -5.40 8.70
N GLU A 136 15.43 -4.09 8.58
CA GLU A 136 14.05 -3.60 8.41
C GLU A 136 13.41 -4.08 7.10
N ARG A 137 14.18 -4.17 6.01
CA ARG A 137 13.68 -4.58 4.68
C ARG A 137 13.54 -6.11 4.55
N LEU A 138 14.28 -6.86 5.36
CA LEU A 138 14.17 -8.31 5.49
C LEU A 138 13.23 -8.75 6.64
N ASP A 139 12.64 -7.84 7.40
CA ASP A 139 11.53 -8.16 8.31
C ASP A 139 10.17 -7.95 7.59
N PRO A 140 9.39 -9.03 7.34
CA PRO A 140 8.12 -8.94 6.62
C PRO A 140 7.12 -7.93 7.19
N ALA A 141 7.08 -7.77 8.51
CA ALA A 141 6.13 -6.86 9.17
C ALA A 141 6.57 -5.40 8.99
N THR A 142 7.85 -5.11 9.15
CA THR A 142 8.42 -3.77 8.97
C THR A 142 8.37 -3.32 7.51
N ALA A 143 8.78 -4.17 6.56
CA ALA A 143 8.68 -3.89 5.13
C ALA A 143 7.23 -3.59 4.69
N ALA A 144 6.26 -4.39 5.15
CA ALA A 144 4.84 -4.15 4.92
C ALA A 144 4.36 -2.84 5.56
N LYS A 145 4.80 -2.53 6.78
CA LYS A 145 4.45 -1.28 7.46
C LYS A 145 4.95 -0.06 6.68
N ARG A 146 6.20 -0.08 6.18
CA ARG A 146 6.74 0.99 5.33
C ARG A 146 5.94 1.17 4.05
N PHE A 147 5.56 0.06 3.39
CA PHE A 147 4.71 0.11 2.20
C PHE A 147 3.37 0.80 2.49
N PHE A 148 2.72 0.47 3.62
CA PHE A 148 1.45 1.09 4.01
C PHE A 148 1.59 2.54 4.48
N GLU A 149 2.68 2.90 5.17
CA GLU A 149 3.00 4.29 5.50
C GLU A 149 3.00 5.15 4.22
N VAL A 150 3.73 4.73 3.17
CA VAL A 150 3.77 5.45 1.87
C VAL A 150 2.44 5.38 1.11
N LEU A 151 1.73 4.23 1.12
CA LEU A 151 0.41 4.11 0.48
C LEU A 151 -0.58 5.16 1.00
N THR A 152 -0.59 5.42 2.32
CA THR A 152 -1.48 6.42 2.92
C THR A 152 -1.12 7.88 2.62
N GLU A 153 0.06 8.13 2.05
CA GLU A 153 0.47 9.46 1.55
C GLU A 153 0.06 9.70 0.09
N VAL A 154 -0.44 8.68 -0.62
CA VAL A 154 -0.91 8.79 -2.01
C VAL A 154 -2.35 9.31 -2.04
N ASP A 155 -2.53 10.59 -2.41
CA ASP A 155 -3.85 11.23 -2.53
C ASP A 155 -4.84 10.40 -3.38
N GLY A 156 -5.91 9.90 -2.74
CA GLY A 156 -7.01 9.19 -3.38
C GLY A 156 -6.70 7.74 -3.79
N TRP A 157 -5.68 7.10 -3.20
CA TRP A 157 -5.37 5.68 -3.44
C TRP A 157 -6.57 4.75 -3.20
N GLU A 158 -7.53 5.14 -2.36
CA GLU A 158 -8.78 4.44 -2.07
C GLU A 158 -9.69 4.27 -3.31
N ASP A 159 -9.66 5.23 -4.23
CA ASP A 159 -10.50 5.27 -5.44
C ASP A 159 -9.76 4.79 -6.71
N MET A 160 -8.45 4.56 -6.63
CA MET A 160 -7.64 4.09 -7.77
C MET A 160 -7.99 2.66 -8.21
N ARG A 161 -7.38 2.20 -9.31
CA ARG A 161 -7.23 0.74 -9.53
C ARG A 161 -6.13 0.21 -8.61
N PRO A 162 -6.22 -1.02 -8.08
CA PRO A 162 -5.17 -1.59 -7.22
C PRO A 162 -3.76 -1.51 -7.83
N THR A 163 -3.58 -1.86 -9.11
CA THR A 163 -2.29 -1.73 -9.83
C THR A 163 -1.72 -0.31 -9.82
N LEU A 164 -2.58 0.71 -9.91
CA LEU A 164 -2.16 2.11 -9.92
C LEU A 164 -1.78 2.60 -8.52
N ALA A 165 -2.49 2.15 -7.49
CA ALA A 165 -2.14 2.43 -6.10
C ALA A 165 -0.79 1.77 -5.72
N ALA A 166 -0.57 0.52 -6.12
CA ALA A 166 0.72 -0.16 -5.94
C ALA A 166 1.86 0.53 -6.70
N ASN A 167 1.62 0.91 -7.96
CA ASN A 167 2.61 1.62 -8.78
C ASN A 167 2.95 3.02 -8.23
N ALA A 168 1.97 3.75 -7.68
CA ALA A 168 2.21 5.05 -7.04
C ALA A 168 3.15 4.96 -5.82
N VAL A 169 3.21 3.79 -5.15
CA VAL A 169 4.12 3.53 -4.03
C VAL A 169 5.49 3.02 -4.51
N GLN A 170 5.52 2.09 -5.47
CA GLN A 170 6.76 1.42 -5.91
C GLN A 170 7.53 2.14 -7.02
N GLY A 171 6.86 2.95 -7.84
CA GLY A 171 7.49 3.73 -8.91
C GLY A 171 7.98 2.93 -10.12
N ASN A 172 7.36 1.79 -10.45
CA ASN A 172 7.71 0.99 -11.63
C ASN A 172 7.40 1.76 -12.95
N ASP A 173 8.24 1.62 -13.98
CA ASP A 173 8.05 2.27 -15.29
C ASP A 173 6.73 1.86 -15.98
N ASP A 174 6.20 0.66 -15.71
CA ASP A 174 4.88 0.23 -16.17
C ASP A 174 3.80 0.38 -15.07
N PRO A 175 2.82 1.29 -15.22
CA PRO A 175 1.73 1.45 -14.26
C PRO A 175 0.79 0.23 -14.16
N HIS A 176 0.86 -0.69 -15.12
CA HIS A 176 0.10 -1.93 -15.16
C HIS A 176 0.90 -3.17 -14.70
N HIS A 177 2.14 -2.98 -14.21
CA HIS A 177 3.01 -4.07 -13.76
C HIS A 177 2.34 -5.05 -12.77
N TYR A 178 1.52 -4.53 -11.84
CA TYR A 178 0.86 -5.35 -10.81
C TYR A 178 -0.52 -5.91 -11.24
N GLU A 179 -1.08 -5.45 -12.36
CA GLU A 179 -2.40 -5.86 -12.85
C GLU A 179 -2.58 -7.39 -13.01
N PRO A 180 -1.58 -8.18 -13.47
CA PRO A 180 -1.70 -9.64 -13.55
C PRO A 180 -1.96 -10.34 -12.21
N TYR A 181 -1.59 -9.70 -11.09
CA TYR A 181 -1.65 -10.28 -9.75
C TYR A 181 -2.93 -9.91 -8.99
N GLU A 182 -3.69 -8.90 -9.45
CA GLU A 182 -4.86 -8.33 -8.76
C GLU A 182 -5.92 -9.40 -8.39
N ARG A 183 -6.22 -10.31 -9.33
CA ARG A 183 -7.17 -11.42 -9.09
C ARG A 183 -6.65 -12.41 -8.04
N GLY A 184 -5.39 -12.85 -8.15
CA GLY A 184 -4.81 -13.83 -7.24
C GLY A 184 -4.68 -13.28 -5.81
N ALA A 185 -4.30 -12.00 -5.68
CA ALA A 185 -4.26 -11.31 -4.40
C ALA A 185 -5.66 -11.19 -3.77
N THR A 186 -6.68 -10.85 -4.56
CA THR A 186 -8.08 -10.78 -4.10
C THR A 186 -8.57 -12.14 -3.60
N GLU A 187 -8.39 -13.20 -4.39
CA GLU A 187 -8.76 -14.58 -4.04
C GLU A 187 -8.05 -15.04 -2.76
N LEU A 188 -6.75 -14.75 -2.61
CA LEU A 188 -5.96 -15.13 -1.44
C LEU A 188 -6.37 -14.36 -0.17
N VAL A 189 -6.56 -13.04 -0.26
CA VAL A 189 -7.00 -12.21 0.88
C VAL A 189 -8.37 -12.66 1.39
N GLN A 190 -9.32 -12.94 0.48
CA GLN A 190 -10.63 -13.46 0.85
C GLN A 190 -10.54 -14.86 1.48
N ALA A 191 -9.74 -15.76 0.90
CA ALA A 191 -9.53 -17.10 1.47
C ALA A 191 -8.92 -17.04 2.88
N LEU A 192 -7.99 -16.12 3.15
CA LEU A 192 -7.32 -16.00 4.46
C LEU A 192 -8.16 -15.32 5.55
N ARG A 193 -9.03 -14.35 5.20
CA ARG A 193 -9.90 -13.63 6.17
C ARG A 193 -10.91 -14.54 6.88
N THR A 194 -11.18 -15.71 6.33
CA THR A 194 -12.25 -16.63 6.74
C THR A 194 -11.77 -17.77 7.64
N VAL A 195 -10.50 -17.74 8.07
CA VAL A 195 -9.82 -18.76 8.88
C VAL A 195 -9.40 -18.19 10.26
N ALA A 196 -9.95 -17.04 10.66
CA ALA A 196 -9.66 -16.34 11.91
C ALA A 196 -10.71 -16.60 13.01
#